data_AF-A0ABD0JXP5-F1
#
_entry.id   AF-A0ABD0JXP5-F1
#
_cell.length_a   1.000
_cell.length_b   1.000
_cell.length_c   1.000
_cell.angle_alpha   90.00
_cell.angle_beta   90.00
_cell.angle_gamma   90.00
#
_symmetry.space_group_name_H-M   'P 1'
#
loop_
_entity.id
_entity.type
_entity.pdbx_description
1 polymer ?
#
loop_
_entity_poly.entity_id
_entity_poly.type
_entity_poly.pdbx_seq_one_letter_code
_entity_poly.pdbx_strand_id
1 'polypeptide(L)'
;MASGSRTTPSKAYQAGVVAGDEDQLLSLEKLRASPELWPEQIPGVSEFASARTPLSNNGSPPKWLADLEKDDIDLLQEFGSLTAAQLMEKVRGLQNLAYQLGLEEAREMTRGKFLNILAKPKTRF
;
A
#
# COMPACT_ATOMS: atom_id res chain seq x y z
N MET A 1 50.13 -36.40 55.92
CA MET A 1 50.56 -35.05 55.52
C MET A 1 49.65 -34.59 54.39
N ALA A 2 48.82 -33.57 54.64
CA ALA A 2 48.25 -32.62 53.68
C ALA A 2 47.12 -31.87 54.40
N SER A 3 47.51 -30.76 55.03
CA SER A 3 46.61 -29.73 55.53
C SER A 3 45.97 -28.99 54.35
N GLY A 4 44.70 -28.63 54.46
CA GLY A 4 44.00 -27.83 53.45
C GLY A 4 42.72 -27.23 54.02
N SER A 5 42.84 -26.01 54.49
CA SER A 5 41.91 -25.22 55.32
C SER A 5 40.58 -24.78 54.69
N ARG A 6 39.53 -24.85 55.52
CA ARG A 6 38.61 -23.75 55.94
C ARG A 6 37.83 -23.01 54.84
N THR A 7 36.50 -23.00 54.96
CA THR A 7 35.65 -21.78 55.14
C THR A 7 34.21 -22.07 54.70
N THR A 8 33.26 -22.01 55.63
CA THR A 8 31.85 -21.70 55.34
C THR A 8 31.71 -20.18 55.16
N PRO A 9 30.77 -19.72 54.32
CA PRO A 9 29.79 -18.80 54.90
C PRO A 9 28.35 -19.10 54.47
N SER A 10 27.45 -18.87 55.42
CA SER A 10 26.01 -18.75 55.22
C SER A 10 25.64 -17.55 54.35
N LYS A 11 24.43 -17.68 53.76
CA LYS A 11 23.44 -16.62 53.47
C LYS A 11 23.55 -15.97 52.08
N ALA A 12 22.55 -16.20 51.23
CA ALA A 12 21.55 -15.20 50.89
C ALA A 12 20.63 -15.71 49.76
N TYR A 13 19.38 -15.27 49.82
CA TYR A 13 18.36 -15.34 48.79
C TYR A 13 18.94 -15.07 47.40
N GLN A 14 18.83 -16.03 46.48
CA GLN A 14 18.79 -15.73 45.05
C GLN A 14 17.35 -15.91 44.61
N ALA A 15 16.61 -14.81 44.60
CA ALA A 15 15.34 -14.73 43.87
C ALA A 15 15.66 -15.12 42.43
N GLY A 16 15.15 -16.27 42.00
CA GLY A 16 15.13 -16.66 40.60
C GLY A 16 14.30 -15.62 39.87
N VAL A 17 14.99 -14.69 39.22
CA VAL A 17 14.41 -13.84 38.18
C VAL A 17 13.90 -14.81 37.13
N VAL A 18 12.57 -14.99 37.10
CA VAL A 18 11.89 -15.67 36.01
C VAL A 18 12.08 -14.77 34.79
N ALA A 19 13.15 -15.04 34.06
CA ALA A 19 13.41 -14.44 32.77
C ALA A 19 12.37 -14.99 31.78
N GLY A 20 11.53 -14.08 31.27
CA GLY A 20 10.92 -14.18 29.95
C GLY A 20 9.86 -15.25 29.72
N ASP A 21 8.64 -15.03 30.21
CA ASP A 21 7.42 -15.56 29.56
C ASP A 21 7.08 -14.81 28.25
N GLU A 22 8.06 -14.19 27.60
CA GLU A 22 7.91 -13.49 26.32
C GLU A 22 8.13 -14.41 25.11
N ASP A 23 8.88 -15.50 25.28
CA ASP A 23 9.11 -16.48 24.22
C ASP A 23 7.90 -17.40 23.99
N GLN A 24 6.98 -17.50 24.96
CA GLN A 24 5.77 -18.32 24.86
C GLN A 24 4.64 -17.64 24.06
N LEU A 25 4.80 -16.36 23.71
CA LEU A 25 3.86 -15.57 22.90
C LEU A 25 4.34 -15.39 21.44
N LEU A 26 5.48 -15.98 21.07
CA LEU A 26 5.95 -15.96 19.69
C LEU A 26 5.26 -17.07 18.89
N SER A 27 4.28 -16.69 18.08
CA SER A 27 3.68 -17.60 17.10
C SER A 27 4.72 -17.94 16.01
N LEU A 28 5.26 -19.15 16.02
CA LEU A 28 6.15 -19.69 14.98
C LEU A 28 5.38 -20.07 13.69
N GLU A 29 4.37 -19.29 13.33
CA GLU A 29 3.58 -19.51 12.14
C GLU A 29 4.44 -19.23 10.89
N LYS A 30 4.74 -20.29 10.14
CA LYS A 30 5.27 -20.15 8.79
C LYS A 30 4.11 -19.84 7.85
N LEU A 31 3.93 -18.55 7.54
CA LEU A 31 2.97 -18.10 6.53
C LEU A 31 3.23 -18.89 5.25
N ARG A 32 2.29 -19.80 4.91
CA ARG A 32 2.28 -20.41 3.59
C ARG A 32 2.14 -19.28 2.58
N ALA A 33 2.93 -19.32 1.51
CA ALA A 33 2.63 -18.51 0.34
C ALA A 33 1.18 -18.81 -0.05
N SER A 34 0.37 -17.77 -0.16
CA SER A 34 -1.00 -17.89 -0.65
C SER A 34 -0.98 -18.71 -1.95
N PRO A 35 -1.91 -19.65 -2.15
CA PRO A 35 -2.00 -20.41 -3.38
C PRO A 35 -1.90 -19.48 -4.59
N GLU A 36 -1.22 -19.92 -5.64
CA GLU A 36 -1.08 -19.14 -6.87
C GLU A 36 -2.48 -18.77 -7.37
N LEU A 37 -2.80 -17.46 -7.30
CA LEU A 37 -4.16 -16.95 -7.49
C LEU A 37 -4.66 -17.24 -8.92
N TRP A 38 -3.74 -17.47 -9.86
CA TRP A 38 -4.02 -17.76 -11.26
C TRP A 38 -3.00 -18.79 -11.79
N PRO A 39 -3.41 -20.02 -12.13
CA PRO A 39 -2.50 -21.05 -12.66
C PRO A 39 -1.99 -20.74 -14.08
N GLU A 40 -2.58 -19.76 -14.79
CA GLU A 40 -2.06 -19.27 -16.07
C GLU A 40 -1.30 -17.95 -15.89
N GLN A 41 -0.10 -17.87 -16.46
CA GLN A 41 0.68 -16.63 -16.53
C GLN A 41 0.04 -15.69 -17.55
N ILE A 42 -0.95 -14.92 -17.10
CA ILE A 42 -1.48 -13.78 -17.85
C ILE A 42 -0.42 -12.67 -17.81
N PRO A 43 0.06 -12.18 -18.97
CA PRO A 43 1.01 -11.07 -19.02
C PRO A 43 0.49 -9.88 -18.21
N GLY A 44 1.29 -9.38 -17.26
CA GLY A 44 0.94 -8.27 -16.36
C GLY A 44 0.39 -8.68 -14.98
N VAL A 45 -0.14 -9.89 -14.81
CA VAL A 45 -0.68 -10.34 -13.52
C VAL A 45 0.43 -10.73 -12.54
N SER A 46 1.51 -11.37 -13.03
CA SER A 46 2.66 -11.74 -12.19
C SER A 46 3.39 -10.51 -11.64
N GLU A 47 3.53 -9.47 -12.46
CA GLU A 47 4.12 -8.19 -12.04
C GLU A 47 3.25 -7.49 -10.98
N PHE A 48 1.93 -7.52 -11.15
CA PHE A 48 0.97 -6.98 -10.18
C PHE A 48 1.01 -7.73 -8.83
N ALA A 49 1.11 -9.06 -8.85
CA ALA A 49 1.19 -9.87 -7.64
C ALA A 49 2.46 -9.56 -6.85
N SER A 50 3.62 -9.49 -7.52
CA SER A 50 4.90 -9.13 -6.90
C SER A 50 4.87 -7.72 -6.29
N ALA A 51 4.28 -6.74 -6.98
CA ALA A 51 4.18 -5.36 -6.51
C ALA A 51 3.32 -5.18 -5.25
N ARG A 52 2.40 -6.12 -4.97
CA ARG A 52 1.55 -6.11 -3.78
C ARG A 52 2.05 -7.00 -2.65
N THR A 53 3.10 -7.80 -2.86
CA THR A 53 3.73 -8.50 -1.74
C THR A 53 4.44 -7.51 -0.83
N PRO A 54 4.08 -7.42 0.46
CA PRO A 54 4.64 -6.43 1.38
C PRO A 54 6.16 -6.63 1.67
N LEU A 55 6.77 -7.69 1.14
CA LEU A 55 8.18 -8.03 1.37
C LEU A 55 9.13 -7.71 0.19
N SER A 56 8.63 -7.32 -1.00
CA SER A 56 9.48 -7.16 -2.20
C SER A 56 9.75 -5.70 -2.60
N ASN A 57 9.35 -4.71 -1.82
CA ASN A 57 9.60 -3.31 -2.15
C ASN A 57 10.88 -2.82 -1.45
N ASN A 58 12.03 -2.99 -2.11
CA ASN A 58 13.29 -2.37 -1.73
C ASN A 58 13.13 -0.85 -1.65
N GLY A 59 13.00 -0.30 -0.42
CA GLY A 59 13.42 1.03 0.05
C GLY A 59 13.00 2.30 -0.70
N SER A 60 12.33 2.18 -1.85
CA SER A 60 11.93 3.31 -2.69
C SER A 60 10.45 3.60 -2.46
N PRO A 61 10.10 4.86 -2.20
CA PRO A 61 8.71 5.26 -2.14
C PRO A 61 7.99 4.83 -3.42
N PRO A 62 6.71 4.41 -3.33
CA PRO A 62 5.93 4.08 -4.51
C PRO A 62 5.98 5.21 -5.55
N LYS A 63 5.95 4.89 -6.84
CA LYS A 63 6.04 5.90 -7.92
C LYS A 63 4.99 7.02 -7.80
N TRP A 64 3.81 6.73 -7.25
CA TRP A 64 2.77 7.74 -6.99
C TRP A 64 3.13 8.72 -5.86
N LEU A 65 4.07 8.35 -4.98
CA LEU A 65 4.59 9.21 -3.93
C LEU A 65 5.79 10.05 -4.42
N ALA A 66 6.39 9.69 -5.55
CA ALA A 66 7.63 10.29 -6.03
C ALA A 66 7.45 11.69 -6.65
N ASP A 67 6.21 12.11 -6.92
CA ASP A 67 5.90 13.32 -7.67
C ASP A 67 4.69 14.09 -7.11
N LEU A 68 4.48 14.06 -5.78
CA LEU A 68 3.46 14.92 -5.18
C LEU A 68 3.92 16.38 -5.23
N GLU A 69 3.17 17.20 -5.94
CA GLU A 69 3.33 18.63 -5.91
C GLU A 69 2.86 19.20 -4.56
N LYS A 70 3.26 20.44 -4.27
CA LYS A 70 2.82 21.11 -3.04
C LYS A 70 1.29 21.19 -2.96
N ASP A 71 0.63 21.42 -4.09
CA ASP A 71 -0.82 21.50 -4.20
C ASP A 71 -1.49 20.15 -3.92
N ASP A 72 -0.88 19.03 -4.33
CA ASP A 72 -1.39 17.69 -4.02
C ASP A 72 -1.34 17.39 -2.52
N ILE A 73 -0.25 17.82 -1.86
CA ILE A 73 -0.08 17.66 -0.42
C ILE A 73 -1.13 18.49 0.33
N ASP A 74 -1.36 19.73 -0.10
CA ASP A 74 -2.35 20.61 0.50
C ASP A 74 -3.78 20.07 0.31
N LEU A 75 -4.08 19.50 -0.87
CA LEU A 75 -5.35 18.82 -1.15
C LEU A 75 -5.54 17.56 -0.30
N LEU A 76 -4.48 16.76 -0.10
CA LEU A 76 -4.54 15.57 0.74
C LEU A 76 -4.78 15.93 2.21
N GLN A 77 -4.20 17.03 2.69
CA GLN A 77 -4.46 17.58 4.01
C GLN A 77 -5.90 18.10 4.13
N GLU A 78 -6.43 18.80 3.12
CA GLU A 78 -7.83 19.22 3.09
C GLU A 78 -8.75 18.00 3.28
N PHE A 79 -8.58 16.95 2.48
CA PHE A 79 -9.39 15.73 2.60
C PHE A 79 -9.19 14.99 3.93
N GLY A 80 -7.97 14.96 4.46
CA GLY A 80 -7.67 14.35 5.76
C GLY A 80 -8.28 15.09 6.95
N SER A 81 -8.57 16.38 6.81
CA SER A 81 -9.23 17.20 7.84
C SER A 81 -10.76 17.03 7.89
N LEU A 82 -11.35 16.43 6.86
CA LEU A 82 -12.80 16.25 6.76
C LEU A 82 -13.29 15.11 7.67
N THR A 83 -14.51 15.26 8.18
CA THR A 83 -15.21 14.13 8.79
C THR A 83 -15.60 13.09 7.73
N ALA A 84 -15.79 11.83 8.13
CA ALA A 84 -16.18 10.76 7.21
C ALA A 84 -17.45 11.08 6.40
N ALA A 85 -18.42 11.76 7.00
CA ALA A 85 -19.65 12.18 6.31
C ALA A 85 -19.38 13.22 5.21
N GLN A 86 -18.57 14.24 5.51
CA GLN A 86 -18.19 15.28 4.56
C GLN A 86 -17.33 14.72 3.41
N LEU A 87 -16.44 13.78 3.71
CA LEU A 87 -15.64 13.10 2.69
C LEU A 87 -16.54 12.34 1.71
N MET A 88 -17.54 11.60 2.22
CA MET A 88 -18.49 10.88 1.37
C MET A 88 -19.34 11.82 0.50
N GLU A 89 -19.68 13.00 1.01
CA GLU A 89 -20.36 14.04 0.24
C GLU A 89 -19.48 14.59 -0.90
N LYS A 90 -18.21 14.93 -0.61
CA LYS A 90 -17.22 15.33 -1.63
C LYS A 90 -17.03 14.24 -2.69
N VAL A 91 -16.94 12.97 -2.29
CA VAL A 91 -16.84 11.83 -3.21
C VAL A 91 -18.05 11.75 -4.13
N ARG A 92 -19.26 11.89 -3.60
CA ARG A 92 -20.50 11.94 -4.41
C ARG A 92 -20.49 13.14 -5.37
N GLY A 93 -20.02 14.30 -4.92
CA GLY A 93 -19.86 15.49 -5.75
C GLY A 93 -18.92 15.26 -6.93
N LEU A 94 -17.75 14.66 -6.69
CA LEU A 94 -16.79 14.31 -7.74
C LEU A 94 -17.36 13.31 -8.74
N GLN A 95 -18.10 12.30 -8.28
CA GLN A 95 -18.77 11.34 -9.17
C GLN A 95 -19.81 12.03 -10.07
N ASN A 96 -20.61 12.94 -9.52
CA ASN A 96 -21.57 13.72 -10.29
C ASN A 96 -20.88 14.61 -11.33
N LEU A 97 -19.79 15.27 -10.95
CA LEU A 97 -18.99 16.09 -11.86
C LEU A 97 -18.39 15.25 -12.99
N ALA A 98 -17.76 14.12 -12.66
CA ALA A 98 -17.19 13.21 -13.63
C ALA A 98 -18.25 12.71 -14.63
N TYR A 99 -19.46 12.42 -14.16
CA TYR A 99 -20.58 12.06 -15.02
C TYR A 99 -20.98 13.20 -15.97
N GLN A 100 -21.13 14.43 -15.47
CA GLN A 100 -21.46 15.60 -16.29
C GLN A 100 -20.40 15.89 -17.34
N LEU A 101 -19.12 15.84 -16.96
CA LEU A 101 -17.99 16.01 -17.87
C LEU A 101 -17.99 14.93 -18.95
N GLY A 102 -18.26 13.66 -18.58
CA GLY A 102 -18.36 12.58 -19.56
C GLY A 102 -19.47 12.78 -20.60
N LEU A 103 -20.62 13.32 -20.18
CA LEU A 103 -21.71 13.67 -21.11
C LEU A 103 -21.32 14.82 -22.05
N GLU A 104 -20.62 15.82 -21.53
CA GLU A 104 -20.13 16.96 -22.31
C GLU A 104 -19.06 16.54 -23.33
N GLU A 105 -18.08 15.76 -22.88
CA GLU A 105 -17.04 15.19 -23.73
C GLU A 105 -17.64 14.36 -24.86
N ALA A 106 -18.58 13.45 -24.56
CA ALA A 106 -19.23 12.63 -25.58
C ALA A 106 -19.98 13.45 -26.63
N ARG A 107 -20.62 14.56 -26.21
CA ARG A 107 -21.28 15.50 -27.11
C ARG A 107 -20.26 16.19 -28.01
N GLU A 108 -19.15 16.66 -27.46
CA GLU A 108 -18.13 17.38 -28.23
C GLU A 108 -17.40 16.44 -29.19
N MET A 109 -17.11 15.20 -28.77
CA MET A 109 -16.56 14.16 -29.64
C MET A 109 -17.48 13.85 -30.83
N THR A 110 -18.80 13.80 -30.58
CA THR A 110 -19.79 13.60 -31.64
C THR A 110 -19.79 14.78 -32.62
N ARG A 111 -19.72 16.03 -32.13
CA ARG A 111 -19.60 17.23 -32.98
C ARG A 111 -18.31 17.20 -33.80
N GLY A 112 -17.18 16.88 -33.18
CA GLY A 112 -15.89 16.75 -33.87
C GLY A 112 -15.90 15.70 -34.98
N LYS A 113 -16.60 14.58 -34.77
CA LYS A 113 -16.81 13.55 -35.81
C LYS A 113 -17.58 14.10 -37.01
N PHE A 114 -18.67 14.84 -36.80
CA PHE A 114 -19.44 15.43 -37.90
C PHE A 114 -18.68 16.52 -38.67
N LEU A 115 -17.80 17.23 -37.97
CA LEU A 115 -16.93 18.24 -38.57
C LEU A 115 -15.66 17.66 -39.19
N ASN A 116 -15.44 16.34 -39.10
CA ASN A 116 -14.26 15.64 -39.63
C ASN A 116 -12.92 16.24 -39.17
N ILE A 117 -12.86 16.83 -37.96
CA ILE A 117 -11.67 17.53 -37.48
C ILE A 117 -10.48 16.58 -37.23
N LEU A 118 -10.77 15.32 -36.93
CA LEU A 118 -9.76 14.26 -36.72
C LEU A 118 -9.59 13.36 -37.96
N ALA A 119 -10.18 13.72 -39.10
CA ALA A 119 -10.05 12.93 -40.31
C ALA A 119 -8.62 12.97 -40.83
N LYS A 120 -8.04 11.80 -41.10
CA LYS A 120 -6.70 11.72 -41.70
C LYS A 120 -6.74 12.27 -43.13
N PRO A 121 -5.73 13.03 -43.56
CA PRO A 121 -5.63 13.49 -44.94
C PRO A 121 -5.67 12.29 -45.88
N LYS A 122 -6.50 12.37 -46.93
CA LYS A 122 -6.58 11.32 -47.94
C LYS A 122 -5.33 11.41 -48.82
N THR A 123 -4.34 10.55 -48.57
CA THR A 123 -3.20 10.36 -49.48
C THR A 123 -3.74 9.88 -50.83
N ARG A 124 -3.70 10.76 -51.82
CA ARG A 124 -3.97 10.40 -53.23
C ARG A 124 -2.65 9.87 -53.80
N PHE A 125 -2.65 8.59 -54.16
CA PHE A 125 -1.62 7.99 -55.02
C PHE A 125 -1.94 8.30 -56.48
#